data_AF-A0A349GNI4-F1
#
_entry.id   AF-A0A349GNI4-F1
#
_cell.length_a   1.000
_cell.length_b   1.000
_cell.length_c   1.000
_cell.angle_alpha   90.00
_cell.angle_beta   90.00
_cell.angle_gamma   90.00
#
_symmetry.space_group_name_H-M   'P 1'
#
loop_
_entity.id
_entity.type
_entity.pdbx_description
1 polymer ?
#
loop_
_entity_poly.entity_id
_entity_poly.type
_entity_poly.pdbx_seq_one_letter_code
_entity_poly.pdbx_strand_id
1 'polypeptide(L)'
;MVDFSKQKYLPLLGIEAEITIDRKKGSRQHRSGNSFCMVQYGNMRGFSSDHVYVLSNAEVPDSFSGIVIAVAINRITGKLKLVAAPSDCEFYEPYIANALSFQEKITETDYICLYEKTCGGVIYTLKGKIPYFLLVENADSKHIGFPKGHVELGEMEKQTAVREIFEETALKLFLKQNFRSEYRYTLNGTIKKRCVYFLAEFSENSNPVIQEQEISQYWLVPYNEAIKLLNYPQDRIVLIQAYDRLRKELAIIDEKRACSAGV
;
A
#
# COMPACT_ATOMS: atom_id res chain seq x y z
N MET A 1 2.59 -12.38 5.54
CA MET A 1 3.88 -13.11 5.63
C MET A 1 4.59 -13.14 4.27
N VAL A 2 5.88 -12.73 4.18
CA VAL A 2 6.70 -13.09 3.01
C VAL A 2 7.02 -14.57 3.18
N ASP A 3 6.41 -15.41 2.35
CA ASP A 3 6.77 -16.82 2.22
C ASP A 3 8.31 -16.95 2.15
N PHE A 4 8.92 -17.63 3.13
CA PHE A 4 10.38 -17.79 3.20
C PHE A 4 10.95 -18.39 1.90
N SER A 5 10.14 -19.16 1.17
CA SER A 5 10.51 -19.69 -0.16
C SER A 5 10.76 -18.59 -1.20
N LYS A 6 10.22 -17.38 -0.98
CA LYS A 6 10.29 -16.24 -1.90
C LYS A 6 11.46 -15.29 -1.61
N GLN A 7 12.09 -15.36 -0.44
CA GLN A 7 13.21 -14.47 -0.08
C GLN A 7 14.40 -14.58 -1.03
N LYS A 8 14.65 -15.76 -1.60
CA LYS A 8 15.73 -16.00 -2.59
C LYS A 8 15.60 -15.16 -3.86
N TYR A 9 14.42 -14.59 -4.15
CA TYR A 9 14.19 -13.76 -5.34
C TYR A 9 14.32 -12.27 -5.06
N LEU A 10 14.41 -11.83 -3.80
CA LEU A 10 14.61 -10.41 -3.45
C LEU A 10 15.84 -9.79 -4.14
N PRO A 11 16.98 -10.47 -4.30
CA PRO A 11 18.13 -9.91 -5.01
C PRO A 11 17.89 -9.57 -6.48
N LEU A 12 16.79 -10.06 -7.08
CA LEU A 12 16.41 -9.73 -8.47
C LEU A 12 15.70 -8.38 -8.57
N LEU A 13 15.15 -7.86 -7.47
CA LEU A 13 14.46 -6.58 -7.44
C LEU A 13 15.43 -5.43 -7.27
N GLY A 14 15.09 -4.27 -7.83
CA GLY A 14 15.90 -3.06 -7.73
C GLY A 14 17.15 -3.06 -8.61
N ILE A 15 17.36 -4.10 -9.43
CA ILE A 15 18.43 -4.15 -10.41
C ILE A 15 18.15 -3.10 -11.49
N GLU A 16 19.07 -2.17 -11.66
CA GLU A 16 19.07 -1.22 -12.77
C GLU A 16 19.72 -1.86 -14.00
N ALA A 17 19.07 -1.69 -15.16
CA ALA A 17 19.58 -2.22 -16.41
C ALA A 17 19.11 -1.40 -17.62
N GLU A 18 19.90 -1.46 -18.69
CA GLU A 18 19.47 -0.98 -20.00
C GLU A 18 18.48 -1.98 -20.59
N ILE A 19 17.30 -1.48 -20.98
CA ILE A 19 16.19 -2.26 -21.53
C ILE A 19 15.93 -1.78 -22.95
N THR A 20 15.98 -2.71 -23.90
CA THR A 20 15.61 -2.46 -25.30
C THR A 20 14.26 -3.09 -25.60
N ILE A 21 13.28 -2.29 -26.03
CA ILE A 21 11.94 -2.75 -26.39
C ILE A 21 12.02 -3.59 -27.68
N ASP A 22 11.48 -4.80 -27.64
CA ASP A 22 11.36 -5.66 -28.83
C ASP A 22 9.91 -5.80 -29.34
N ARG A 23 8.93 -5.68 -28.44
CA ARG A 23 7.51 -5.73 -28.78
C ARG A 23 6.75 -4.67 -28.03
N LYS A 24 6.23 -3.70 -28.78
CA LYS A 24 5.39 -2.63 -28.26
C LYS A 24 4.01 -3.16 -27.90
N LYS A 25 3.36 -2.53 -26.92
CA LYS A 25 1.95 -2.77 -26.60
C LYS A 25 1.11 -2.49 -27.84
N GLY A 26 0.14 -3.36 -28.14
CA GLY A 26 -0.68 -3.28 -29.34
C GLY A 26 -0.03 -3.82 -30.62
N SER A 27 1.22 -4.31 -30.57
CA SER A 27 1.81 -5.05 -31.69
C SER A 27 1.31 -6.50 -31.74
N ARG A 28 1.39 -7.16 -32.89
CA ARG A 28 1.00 -8.58 -33.02
C ARG A 28 1.99 -9.49 -32.28
N GLN A 29 1.49 -10.44 -31.48
CA GLN A 29 2.33 -11.42 -30.79
C GLN A 29 3.06 -12.37 -31.74
N HIS A 30 2.38 -12.81 -32.80
CA HIS A 30 2.92 -13.69 -33.84
C HIS A 30 2.56 -13.15 -35.23
N ARG A 31 3.46 -13.32 -36.20
CA ARG A 31 3.26 -12.83 -37.59
C ARG A 31 1.99 -13.37 -38.25
N SER A 32 1.52 -14.55 -37.85
CA SER A 32 0.33 -15.24 -38.39
C SER A 32 -0.91 -15.20 -37.48
N GLY A 33 -0.85 -14.55 -36.31
CA GLY A 33 -1.94 -14.55 -35.32
C GLY A 33 -2.70 -13.23 -35.24
N ASN A 34 -3.95 -13.29 -34.78
CA ASN A 34 -4.79 -12.13 -34.43
C ASN A 34 -4.61 -11.66 -32.96
N SER A 35 -3.64 -12.21 -32.22
CA SER A 35 -3.39 -11.83 -30.82
C SER A 35 -2.40 -10.66 -30.74
N PHE A 36 -2.72 -9.70 -29.88
CA PHE A 36 -1.94 -8.48 -29.66
C PHE A 36 -1.25 -8.49 -28.30
N CYS A 37 -0.09 -7.84 -28.21
CA CYS A 37 0.65 -7.65 -26.96
C CYS A 37 -0.10 -6.66 -26.05
N MET A 38 -0.65 -7.16 -24.94
CA MET A 38 -1.34 -6.33 -23.94
C MET A 38 -0.39 -5.56 -23.02
N VAL A 39 0.88 -5.96 -23.01
CA VAL A 39 2.00 -5.35 -22.28
C VAL A 39 3.22 -5.27 -23.20
N GLN A 40 4.15 -4.36 -22.89
CA GLN A 40 5.41 -4.23 -23.64
C GLN A 40 6.39 -5.33 -23.22
N TYR A 41 7.25 -5.74 -24.16
CA TYR A 41 8.34 -6.68 -23.91
C TYR A 41 9.66 -6.04 -24.32
N GLY A 42 10.70 -6.33 -23.55
CA GLY A 42 12.05 -5.93 -23.87
C GLY A 42 13.08 -7.01 -23.57
N ASN A 43 14.31 -6.70 -23.92
CA ASN A 43 15.50 -7.45 -23.55
C ASN A 43 16.31 -6.64 -22.55
N MET A 44 16.76 -7.30 -21.49
CA MET A 44 17.54 -6.68 -20.43
C MET A 44 19.00 -7.09 -20.57
N ARG A 45 19.89 -6.11 -20.71
CA ARG A 45 21.32 -6.38 -20.95
C ARG A 45 21.93 -7.17 -19.78
N GLY A 46 22.62 -8.27 -20.08
CA GLY A 46 23.28 -9.11 -19.08
C GLY A 46 22.42 -10.25 -18.51
N PHE A 47 21.17 -10.41 -18.95
CA PHE A 47 20.29 -11.49 -18.52
C PHE A 47 19.96 -12.42 -19.70
N SER A 48 20.16 -13.73 -19.52
CA SER A 48 19.94 -14.75 -20.56
C SER A 48 18.49 -15.25 -20.67
N SER A 49 17.57 -14.70 -19.87
CA SER A 49 16.18 -15.16 -19.79
C SER A 49 15.28 -14.62 -20.90
N ASP A 50 14.32 -15.44 -21.33
CA ASP A 50 13.13 -15.05 -22.12
C ASP A 50 12.54 -13.69 -21.66
N HIS A 51 12.66 -12.63 -22.46
CA HIS A 51 11.99 -11.31 -22.42
C HIS A 51 11.47 -10.78 -21.06
N VAL A 52 11.84 -9.53 -20.71
CA VAL A 52 11.28 -8.79 -19.57
C VAL A 52 9.97 -8.11 -19.94
N TYR A 53 8.97 -8.15 -19.05
CA TYR A 53 7.77 -7.34 -19.19
C TYR A 53 8.08 -5.89 -18.83
N VAL A 54 7.62 -4.93 -19.62
CA VAL A 54 7.86 -3.50 -19.38
C VAL A 54 6.55 -2.78 -19.08
N LEU A 55 6.48 -2.16 -17.90
CA LEU A 55 5.38 -1.29 -17.46
C LEU A 55 5.83 0.17 -17.46
N SER A 56 4.93 1.06 -17.87
CA SER A 56 5.16 2.50 -17.87
C SER A 56 3.83 3.25 -17.87
N ASN A 57 3.81 4.44 -17.27
CA ASN A 57 2.67 5.36 -17.30
C ASN A 57 2.63 6.23 -18.57
N ALA A 58 3.74 6.28 -19.32
CA ALA A 58 3.89 7.03 -20.55
C ALA A 58 4.57 6.18 -21.64
N GLU A 59 4.62 6.70 -22.86
CA GLU A 59 5.44 6.08 -23.91
C GLU A 59 6.91 6.09 -23.48
N VAL A 60 7.58 4.95 -23.72
CA VAL A 60 9.02 4.79 -23.47
C VAL A 60 9.76 4.75 -24.80
N PRO A 61 11.00 5.27 -24.87
CA PRO A 61 11.83 5.14 -26.06
C PRO A 61 12.21 3.66 -26.29
N ASP A 62 12.72 3.37 -27.49
CA ASP A 62 13.09 1.99 -27.88
C ASP A 62 14.22 1.40 -27.01
N SER A 63 15.03 2.25 -26.36
CA SER A 63 15.96 1.85 -25.30
C SER A 63 15.93 2.86 -24.15
N PHE A 64 15.90 2.38 -22.91
CA PHE A 64 15.91 3.23 -21.70
C PHE A 64 16.57 2.53 -20.51
N SER A 65 16.98 3.31 -19.50
CA SER A 65 17.40 2.76 -18.21
C SER A 65 16.16 2.48 -17.36
N GLY A 66 16.01 1.24 -16.92
CA GLY A 66 14.89 0.81 -16.08
C GLY A 66 15.34 -0.01 -14.88
N ILE A 67 14.39 -0.29 -14.00
CA ILE A 67 14.58 -1.05 -12.77
C ILE A 67 13.69 -2.28 -12.81
N VAL A 68 14.19 -3.43 -12.36
CA VAL A 68 13.35 -4.61 -12.09
C VAL A 68 12.47 -4.32 -10.87
N ILE A 69 11.17 -4.17 -11.12
CA ILE A 69 10.17 -3.80 -10.12
C ILE A 69 9.35 -4.99 -9.62
N ALA A 70 9.35 -6.12 -10.33
CA ALA A 70 8.68 -7.33 -9.87
C ALA A 70 9.27 -8.61 -10.45
N VAL A 71 9.05 -9.70 -9.72
CA VAL A 71 9.27 -11.06 -10.17
C VAL A 71 7.93 -11.79 -10.16
N ALA A 72 7.46 -12.21 -11.33
CA ALA A 72 6.29 -13.05 -11.51
C ALA A 72 6.72 -14.52 -11.55
N ILE A 73 6.13 -15.34 -10.68
CA ILE A 73 6.49 -16.75 -10.50
C ILE A 73 5.25 -17.60 -10.72
N ASN A 74 5.24 -18.37 -11.79
CA ASN A 74 4.17 -19.32 -12.03
C ASN A 74 4.30 -20.50 -11.04
N ARG A 75 3.30 -20.70 -10.19
CA ARG A 75 3.31 -21.70 -9.10
C ARG A 75 3.30 -23.14 -9.59
N ILE A 76 2.77 -23.39 -10.79
CA ILE A 76 2.66 -24.74 -11.36
C ILE A 76 3.97 -25.16 -12.02
N THR A 77 4.54 -24.28 -12.84
CA THR A 77 5.73 -24.58 -13.65
C THR A 77 7.03 -24.17 -12.98
N GLY A 78 6.97 -23.30 -11.96
CA GLY A 78 8.15 -22.64 -11.38
C GLY A 78 8.80 -21.62 -12.32
N LYS A 79 8.22 -21.34 -13.49
CA LYS A 79 8.79 -20.40 -14.46
C LYS A 79 8.77 -18.98 -13.88
N LEU A 80 9.91 -18.31 -14.00
CA LEU A 80 10.12 -16.96 -13.53
C LEU A 80 10.10 -15.97 -14.70
N LYS A 81 9.44 -14.84 -14.50
CA LYS A 81 9.42 -13.69 -15.40
C LYS A 81 9.72 -12.41 -14.65
N LEU A 82 10.56 -11.57 -15.23
CA LEU A 82 10.88 -10.26 -14.67
C LEU A 82 9.92 -9.21 -15.21
N VAL A 83 9.63 -8.22 -14.37
CA VAL A 83 8.89 -7.02 -14.72
C VAL A 83 9.77 -5.82 -14.42
N ALA A 84 9.95 -4.95 -15.40
CA ALA A 84 10.72 -3.73 -15.29
C ALA A 84 9.89 -2.50 -15.63
N ALA A 85 10.33 -1.36 -15.12
CA ALA A 85 9.73 -0.06 -15.39
C ALA A 85 10.81 1.03 -15.42
N PRO A 86 10.53 2.21 -16.03
CA PRO A 86 11.34 3.40 -15.82
C PRO A 86 11.54 3.71 -14.33
N SER A 87 12.70 4.27 -13.96
CA SER A 87 13.08 4.48 -12.56
C SER A 87 12.22 5.51 -11.81
N ASP A 88 11.46 6.33 -12.53
CA ASP A 88 10.50 7.31 -11.99
C ASP A 88 9.10 6.73 -11.76
N CYS A 89 8.88 5.46 -12.09
CA CYS A 89 7.59 4.79 -11.97
C CYS A 89 7.55 3.85 -10.75
N GLU A 90 6.54 4.04 -9.88
CA GLU A 90 6.20 3.09 -8.81
C GLU A 90 4.93 2.31 -9.17
N PHE A 91 5.02 1.00 -9.28
CA PHE A 91 3.86 0.11 -9.48
C PHE A 91 3.70 -0.86 -8.32
N TYR A 92 2.47 -1.04 -7.87
CA TYR A 92 2.09 -1.97 -6.81
C TYR A 92 1.46 -3.24 -7.39
N GLU A 93 1.47 -4.31 -6.60
CA GLU A 93 1.08 -5.66 -7.03
C GLU A 93 -0.25 -5.74 -7.81
N PRO A 94 -1.37 -5.14 -7.38
CA PRO A 94 -2.64 -5.30 -8.11
C PRO A 94 -2.59 -4.77 -9.54
N TYR A 95 -1.85 -3.68 -9.76
CA TYR A 95 -1.67 -3.10 -11.08
C TYR A 95 -0.76 -3.96 -11.96
N ILE A 96 0.30 -4.53 -11.38
CA ILE A 96 1.23 -5.44 -12.06
C ILE A 96 0.49 -6.72 -12.45
N ALA A 97 -0.21 -7.35 -11.51
CA ALA A 97 -0.98 -8.56 -11.73
C ALA A 97 -2.05 -8.35 -12.81
N ASN A 98 -2.78 -7.23 -12.74
CA ASN A 98 -3.77 -6.88 -13.75
C ASN A 98 -3.14 -6.66 -15.14
N ALA A 99 -2.02 -5.94 -15.22
CA ALA A 99 -1.32 -5.69 -16.49
C ALA A 99 -0.82 -6.99 -17.15
N LEU A 100 -0.45 -7.98 -16.33
CA LEU A 100 0.06 -9.27 -16.80
C LEU A 100 -1.02 -10.35 -16.93
N SER A 101 -2.24 -10.10 -16.47
CA SER A 101 -3.36 -11.06 -16.42
C SER A 101 -3.66 -11.81 -17.72
N PHE A 102 -3.42 -11.17 -18.87
CA PHE A 102 -3.64 -11.76 -20.18
C PHE A 102 -2.57 -12.80 -20.57
N GLN A 103 -1.36 -12.68 -20.03
CA GLN A 103 -0.23 -13.59 -20.28
C GLN A 103 -0.05 -14.58 -19.14
N GLU A 104 -0.11 -14.06 -17.92
CA GLU A 104 0.08 -14.76 -16.67
C GLU A 104 -1.30 -14.95 -16.04
N LYS A 105 -1.69 -16.20 -15.81
CA LYS A 105 -2.93 -16.46 -15.08
C LYS A 105 -2.75 -16.01 -13.64
N ILE A 106 -3.46 -14.96 -13.24
CA ILE A 106 -3.38 -14.37 -11.89
C ILE A 106 -3.50 -15.45 -10.80
N THR A 107 -4.44 -16.39 -10.96
CA THR A 107 -4.69 -17.47 -10.01
C THR A 107 -3.56 -18.51 -9.94
N GLU A 108 -2.57 -18.46 -10.81
CA GLU A 108 -1.43 -19.39 -10.86
C GLU A 108 -0.10 -18.67 -10.65
N THR A 109 -0.08 -17.35 -10.49
CA THR A 109 1.15 -16.55 -10.46
C THR A 109 1.28 -15.78 -9.16
N ASP A 110 2.42 -15.96 -8.50
CA ASP A 110 2.81 -15.12 -7.36
C ASP A 110 3.67 -13.96 -7.84
N TYR A 111 3.45 -12.78 -7.26
CA TYR A 111 4.24 -11.59 -7.54
C TYR A 111 5.05 -11.19 -6.31
N ILE A 112 6.35 -10.95 -6.51
CA ILE A 112 7.22 -10.33 -5.51
C ILE A 112 7.56 -8.95 -6.06
N CYS A 113 7.09 -7.91 -5.39
CA CYS A 113 7.17 -6.53 -5.89
C CYS A 113 8.20 -5.71 -5.10
N LEU A 114 8.90 -4.82 -5.80
CA LEU A 114 9.83 -3.86 -5.21
C LEU A 114 9.09 -2.82 -4.36
N TYR A 115 7.88 -2.44 -4.76
CA TYR A 115 7.08 -1.43 -4.07
C TYR A 115 5.86 -2.04 -3.41
N GLU A 116 5.59 -1.61 -2.18
CA GLU A 116 4.41 -1.99 -1.42
C GLU A 116 3.74 -0.73 -0.86
N LYS A 117 2.41 -0.66 -0.96
CA LYS A 117 1.64 0.47 -0.42
C LYS A 117 0.50 -0.02 0.45
N THR A 118 0.42 0.54 1.64
CA THR A 118 -0.70 0.32 2.55
C THR A 118 -1.34 1.65 2.92
N CYS A 119 -2.66 1.65 3.04
CA CYS A 119 -3.44 2.81 3.48
C CYS A 119 -4.26 2.43 4.71
N GLY A 120 -4.34 3.35 5.66
CA GLY A 120 -5.11 3.15 6.90
C GLY A 120 -5.47 4.49 7.53
N GLY A 121 -5.70 4.49 8.84
CA GLY A 121 -6.03 5.74 9.51
C GLY A 121 -5.79 5.78 11.00
N VAL A 122 -5.47 6.97 11.49
CA VAL A 122 -5.56 7.30 12.91
C VAL A 122 -7.05 7.47 13.23
N ILE A 123 -7.61 6.46 13.88
CA ILE A 123 -9.04 6.40 14.18
C ILE A 123 -9.27 6.80 15.62
N TYR A 124 -10.24 7.70 15.83
CA TYR A 124 -10.57 8.16 17.16
C TYR A 124 -12.09 8.26 17.37
N THR A 125 -12.50 8.20 18.63
CA THR A 125 -13.83 8.66 19.06
C THR A 125 -13.64 9.71 20.14
N LEU A 126 -14.61 10.59 20.31
CA LEU A 126 -14.68 11.45 21.47
C LEU A 126 -15.41 10.72 22.59
N LYS A 127 -14.87 10.80 23.81
CA LYS A 127 -15.60 10.52 25.05
C LYS A 127 -15.73 11.83 25.80
N GLY A 128 -16.90 12.45 25.73
CA GLY A 128 -17.08 13.86 26.08
C GLY A 128 -16.23 14.77 25.16
N LYS A 129 -15.21 15.45 25.71
CA LYS A 129 -14.27 16.30 24.94
C LYS A 129 -12.89 15.66 24.72
N ILE A 130 -12.69 14.43 25.19
CA ILE A 130 -11.38 13.78 25.18
C ILE A 130 -11.33 12.79 24.02
N PRO A 131 -10.33 12.88 23.12
CA PRO A 131 -10.16 11.91 22.05
C PRO A 131 -9.50 10.63 22.55
N TYR A 132 -10.11 9.51 22.20
CA TYR A 132 -9.59 8.15 22.41
C TYR A 132 -9.23 7.55 21.06
N PHE A 133 -8.02 7.03 20.94
CA PHE A 133 -7.45 6.51 19.71
C PHE A 133 -7.49 4.99 19.71
N LEU A 134 -7.88 4.41 18.57
CA LEU A 134 -7.84 2.98 18.33
C LEU A 134 -6.44 2.59 17.84
N LEU A 135 -5.78 1.72 18.59
CA LEU A 135 -4.55 1.04 18.19
C LEU A 135 -4.83 -0.45 18.04
N VAL A 136 -4.12 -1.09 17.11
CA VAL A 136 -4.21 -2.53 16.85
C VAL A 136 -2.82 -3.14 16.86
N GLU A 137 -2.71 -4.37 17.37
CA GLU A 137 -1.51 -5.21 17.26
C GLU A 137 -1.70 -6.18 16.10
N ASN A 138 -0.79 -6.11 15.12
CA ASN A 138 -0.77 -7.08 14.04
C ASN A 138 -0.33 -8.47 14.56
N ALA A 139 -1.14 -9.49 14.28
CA ALA A 139 -0.99 -10.84 14.79
C ALA A 139 0.38 -11.47 14.43
N ASP A 140 0.85 -11.24 13.20
CA ASP A 140 2.09 -11.78 12.65
C ASP A 140 3.34 -11.06 13.18
N SER A 141 3.36 -9.73 13.09
CA SER A 141 4.57 -8.92 13.31
C SER A 141 4.71 -8.34 14.70
N LYS A 142 3.63 -8.40 15.51
CA LYS A 142 3.53 -7.72 16.81
C LYS A 142 3.75 -6.21 16.73
N HIS A 143 3.58 -5.63 15.54
CA HIS A 143 3.54 -4.18 15.34
C HIS A 143 2.28 -3.62 15.99
N ILE A 144 2.45 -2.69 16.93
CA ILE A 144 1.35 -1.91 17.50
C ILE A 144 1.28 -0.59 16.74
N GLY A 145 0.20 -0.40 16.00
CA GLY A 145 0.00 0.73 15.12
C GLY A 145 -1.49 1.02 14.91
N PHE A 146 -1.83 1.44 13.71
CA PHE A 146 -3.20 1.75 13.32
C PHE A 146 -3.74 0.75 12.29
N PRO A 147 -5.07 0.55 12.20
CA PRO A 147 -5.67 -0.32 11.20
C PRO A 147 -5.30 0.16 9.78
N LYS A 148 -4.84 -0.77 8.93
CA LYS A 148 -4.32 -0.48 7.59
C LYS A 148 -4.11 -1.79 6.80
N GLY A 149 -4.37 -1.73 5.51
CA GLY A 149 -4.01 -2.80 4.60
C GLY A 149 -3.65 -2.32 3.20
N HIS A 150 -3.63 -3.25 2.27
CA HIS A 150 -3.02 -3.06 0.96
C HIS A 150 -3.98 -2.35 0.00
N VAL A 151 -3.42 -1.57 -0.92
CA VAL A 151 -4.22 -1.01 -2.01
C VAL A 151 -4.74 -2.12 -2.93
N GLU A 152 -5.98 -2.02 -3.39
CA GLU A 152 -6.52 -2.86 -4.46
C GLU A 152 -6.55 -2.12 -5.81
N LEU A 153 -6.80 -2.87 -6.89
CA LEU A 153 -6.83 -2.33 -8.25
C LEU A 153 -7.91 -1.25 -8.38
N GLY A 154 -7.52 -0.06 -8.81
CA GLY A 154 -8.44 1.06 -9.06
C GLY A 154 -8.83 1.86 -7.82
N GLU A 155 -8.35 1.49 -6.62
CA GLU A 155 -8.64 2.25 -5.40
C GLU A 155 -7.79 3.53 -5.28
N MET A 156 -8.44 4.60 -4.82
CA MET A 156 -7.75 5.75 -4.22
C MET A 156 -7.34 5.44 -2.78
N GLU A 157 -6.29 6.12 -2.28
CA GLU A 157 -5.77 5.92 -0.92
C GLU A 157 -6.84 6.02 0.17
N LYS A 158 -7.79 6.96 0.04
CA LYS A 158 -8.89 7.13 1.00
C LYS A 158 -9.89 5.97 0.94
N GLN A 159 -10.13 5.42 -0.25
CA GLN A 159 -11.05 4.28 -0.41
C GLN A 159 -10.43 3.04 0.22
N THR A 160 -9.17 2.75 -0.08
CA THR A 160 -8.40 1.68 0.56
C THR A 160 -8.44 1.82 2.08
N ALA A 161 -8.11 2.99 2.63
CA ALA A 161 -8.13 3.19 4.07
C ALA A 161 -9.51 2.87 4.68
N VAL A 162 -10.60 3.39 4.09
CA VAL A 162 -11.96 3.14 4.61
C VAL A 162 -12.34 1.66 4.54
N ARG A 163 -12.02 0.98 3.44
CA ARG A 163 -12.29 -0.46 3.28
C ARG A 163 -11.52 -1.27 4.31
N GLU A 164 -10.21 -1.08 4.38
CA GLU A 164 -9.32 -1.83 5.28
C GLU A 164 -9.70 -1.64 6.75
N ILE A 165 -9.95 -0.40 7.19
CA ILE A 165 -10.38 -0.16 8.57
C ILE A 165 -11.72 -0.85 8.85
N PHE A 166 -12.65 -0.85 7.89
CA PHE A 166 -13.93 -1.53 8.05
C PHE A 166 -13.77 -3.06 8.12
N GLU A 167 -12.92 -3.66 7.29
CA GLU A 167 -12.61 -5.09 7.31
C GLU A 167 -11.96 -5.51 8.65
N GLU A 168 -10.96 -4.76 9.10
CA GLU A 168 -10.21 -5.06 10.31
C GLU A 168 -11.00 -4.82 11.61
N THR A 169 -11.95 -3.87 11.62
CA THR A 169 -12.56 -3.36 12.87
C THR A 169 -14.08 -3.27 12.88
N ALA A 170 -14.75 -3.51 11.76
CA ALA A 170 -16.19 -3.29 11.55
C ALA A 170 -16.69 -1.85 11.82
N LEU A 171 -15.79 -0.87 11.96
CA LEU A 171 -16.14 0.51 12.26
C LEU A 171 -16.53 1.29 11.01
N LYS A 172 -17.65 2.00 11.08
CA LYS A 172 -18.02 3.03 10.10
C LYS A 172 -17.42 4.37 10.52
N LEU A 173 -16.82 5.06 9.56
CA LEU A 173 -15.97 6.22 9.83
C LEU A 173 -16.47 7.49 9.14
N PHE A 174 -16.15 8.62 9.76
CA PHE A 174 -16.22 9.94 9.18
C PHE A 174 -14.80 10.47 8.96
N LEU A 175 -14.34 10.43 7.69
CA LEU A 175 -13.03 10.96 7.33
C LEU A 175 -12.95 12.47 7.59
N LYS A 176 -11.90 12.90 8.29
CA LYS A 176 -11.58 14.31 8.46
C LYS A 176 -10.88 14.85 7.23
N GLN A 177 -11.24 16.07 6.86
CA GLN A 177 -10.64 16.73 5.71
C GLN A 177 -9.25 17.27 6.06
N ASN A 178 -8.40 17.31 5.03
CA ASN A 178 -7.08 17.94 5.07
C ASN A 178 -6.12 17.34 6.11
N PHE A 179 -6.22 16.03 6.36
CA PHE A 179 -5.17 15.28 7.04
C PHE A 179 -4.73 14.10 6.17
N ARG A 180 -3.43 14.02 5.93
CA ARG A 180 -2.75 12.90 5.29
C ARG A 180 -1.34 12.87 5.83
N SER A 181 -0.95 11.77 6.47
CA SER A 181 0.42 11.53 6.91
C SER A 181 0.97 10.29 6.22
N GLU A 182 2.27 10.27 5.94
CA GLU A 182 2.91 9.10 5.37
C GLU A 182 4.32 8.92 5.90
N TYR A 183 4.79 7.67 5.87
CA TYR A 183 6.20 7.36 6.00
C TYR A 183 6.59 6.24 5.05
N ARG A 184 7.89 6.16 4.75
CA ARG A 184 8.49 5.10 3.92
C ARG A 184 9.56 4.36 4.71
N TYR A 185 9.69 3.07 4.47
CA TYR A 185 10.79 2.25 5.00
C TYR A 185 11.10 1.10 4.05
N THR A 186 12.23 0.43 4.28
CA THR A 186 12.63 -0.73 3.48
C THR A 186 12.42 -2.00 4.30
N LEU A 187 11.55 -2.90 3.83
CA LEU A 187 11.31 -4.22 4.41
C LEU A 187 12.31 -5.24 3.83
N ASN A 188 12.90 -6.08 4.68
CA ASN A 188 13.86 -7.12 4.29
C ASN A 188 15.04 -6.60 3.44
N GLY A 189 15.45 -5.34 3.66
CA GLY A 189 16.54 -4.69 2.92
C GLY A 189 16.26 -4.34 1.44
N THR A 190 15.11 -4.75 0.89
CA THR A 190 14.81 -4.62 -0.54
C THR A 190 13.49 -3.90 -0.81
N ILE A 191 12.38 -4.37 -0.23
CA ILE A 191 11.02 -3.92 -0.56
C ILE A 191 10.80 -2.51 -0.02
N LYS A 192 10.47 -1.56 -0.89
CA LYS A 192 10.17 -0.17 -0.58
C LYS A 192 8.71 -0.02 -0.20
N LYS A 193 8.45 0.07 1.11
CA LYS A 193 7.09 0.18 1.66
C LYS A 193 6.71 1.64 1.92
N ARG A 194 5.50 2.01 1.51
CA ARG A 194 4.86 3.31 1.77
C ARG A 194 3.58 3.11 2.57
N CYS A 195 3.55 3.66 3.79
CA CYS A 195 2.35 3.66 4.63
C CYS A 195 1.70 5.04 4.60
N VAL A 196 0.40 5.10 4.31
CA VAL A 196 -0.39 6.34 4.27
C VAL A 196 -1.52 6.28 5.29
N TYR A 197 -1.70 7.34 6.07
CA TYR A 197 -2.72 7.42 7.10
C TYR A 197 -3.59 8.65 6.95
N PHE A 198 -4.89 8.45 7.12
CA PHE A 198 -5.90 9.51 7.24
C PHE A 198 -6.36 9.65 8.69
N LEU A 199 -7.06 10.74 9.00
CA LEU A 199 -7.68 10.95 10.32
C LEU A 199 -9.17 10.70 10.16
N ALA A 200 -9.75 9.85 11.01
CA ALA A 200 -11.17 9.58 10.95
C ALA A 200 -11.79 9.47 12.35
N GLU A 201 -13.03 9.88 12.45
CA GLU A 201 -13.84 9.76 13.65
C GLU A 201 -14.84 8.61 13.49
N PHE A 202 -15.04 7.82 14.54
CA PHE A 202 -16.15 6.87 14.63
C PHE A 202 -17.08 7.25 15.78
N SER A 203 -18.29 6.70 15.77
CA SER A 203 -19.30 6.95 16.81
C SER A 203 -18.88 6.37 18.15
N GLU A 204 -19.02 7.14 19.24
CA GLU A 204 -18.76 6.69 20.62
C GLU A 204 -19.60 5.45 21.01
N ASN A 205 -20.78 5.30 20.41
CA ASN A 205 -21.67 4.15 20.64
C ASN A 205 -21.29 2.90 19.84
N SER A 206 -20.19 2.93 19.08
CA SER A 206 -19.71 1.80 18.29
C SER A 206 -18.52 1.14 18.99
N ASN A 207 -18.49 -0.19 18.97
CA ASN A 207 -17.37 -0.98 19.48
C ASN A 207 -16.63 -1.63 18.32
N PRO A 208 -15.27 -1.61 18.32
CA PRO A 208 -14.50 -2.36 17.33
C PRO A 208 -14.77 -3.86 17.46
N VAL A 209 -14.98 -4.52 16.32
CA VAL A 209 -14.99 -5.98 16.21
C VAL A 209 -13.80 -6.36 15.35
N ILE A 210 -12.78 -6.97 15.97
CA ILE A 210 -11.50 -7.22 15.32
C ILE A 210 -11.53 -8.46 14.44
N GLN A 211 -10.85 -8.38 13.29
CA GLN A 211 -10.55 -9.54 12.46
C GLN A 211 -9.36 -10.31 13.06
N GLU A 212 -9.66 -11.41 13.77
CA GLU A 212 -8.66 -12.18 14.54
C GLU A 212 -7.53 -12.78 13.68
N GLN A 213 -7.74 -12.94 12.37
CA GLN A 213 -6.69 -13.41 11.45
C GLN A 213 -5.54 -12.41 11.32
N GLU A 214 -5.80 -11.11 11.48
CA GLU A 214 -4.82 -10.05 11.28
C GLU A 214 -4.48 -9.29 12.55
N ILE A 215 -5.41 -9.23 13.51
CA ILE A 215 -5.28 -8.47 14.75
C ILE A 215 -5.32 -9.41 15.95
N SER A 216 -4.25 -9.41 16.74
CA SER A 216 -4.19 -10.16 18.01
C SER A 216 -4.73 -9.39 19.20
N GLN A 217 -4.65 -8.06 19.18
CA GLN A 217 -5.11 -7.21 20.28
C GLN A 217 -5.47 -5.80 19.78
N TYR A 218 -6.34 -5.10 20.50
CA TYR A 218 -6.61 -3.68 20.27
C TYR A 218 -6.70 -2.90 21.58
N TRP A 219 -6.47 -1.60 21.48
CA TRP A 219 -6.62 -0.65 22.57
C TRP A 219 -7.41 0.56 22.10
N LEU A 220 -8.31 1.06 22.95
CA LEU A 220 -8.99 2.33 22.75
C LEU A 220 -8.66 3.26 23.92
N VAL A 221 -7.65 4.11 23.74
CA VAL A 221 -6.96 4.81 24.83
C VAL A 221 -6.73 6.30 24.53
N PRO A 222 -6.59 7.18 25.54
CA PRO A 222 -6.29 8.58 25.31
C PRO A 222 -4.86 8.77 24.75
N TYR A 223 -4.62 9.94 24.16
CA TYR A 223 -3.36 10.29 23.48
C TYR A 223 -2.08 9.91 24.26
N ASN A 224 -2.02 10.25 25.55
CA ASN A 224 -0.83 10.01 26.38
C ASN A 224 -0.49 8.53 26.57
N GLU A 225 -1.50 7.65 26.54
CA GLU A 225 -1.33 6.20 26.61
C GLU A 225 -1.03 5.63 25.22
N ALA A 226 -1.74 6.09 24.19
CA ALA A 226 -1.52 5.67 22.81
C ALA A 226 -0.05 5.87 22.38
N ILE A 227 0.55 7.03 22.69
CA ILE A 227 1.96 7.32 22.38
C ILE A 227 2.93 6.32 23.04
N LYS A 228 2.61 5.84 24.24
CA LYS A 228 3.44 4.87 24.99
C LYS A 228 3.30 3.46 24.44
N LEU A 229 2.12 3.09 23.95
CA LEU A 229 1.84 1.77 23.37
C LEU A 229 2.48 1.56 22.00
N LEU A 230 2.47 2.60 21.15
CA LEU A 230 3.08 2.53 19.81
C LEU A 230 4.55 2.12 19.93
N ASN A 231 4.94 1.03 19.26
CA ASN A 231 6.28 0.45 19.38
C ASN A 231 7.27 0.94 18.30
N TYR A 232 6.81 1.65 17.27
CA TYR A 232 7.66 2.28 16.25
C TYR A 232 7.61 3.81 16.29
N PRO A 233 8.76 4.50 16.16
CA PRO A 233 8.83 5.97 16.14
C PRO A 233 7.97 6.62 15.03
N GLN A 234 7.85 5.99 13.88
CA GLN A 234 7.12 6.52 12.73
C GLN A 234 5.62 6.66 13.05
N ASP A 235 5.02 5.66 13.70
CA ASP A 235 3.61 5.72 14.10
C ASP A 235 3.37 6.77 15.18
N ARG A 236 4.34 6.99 16.08
CA ARG A 236 4.26 8.08 17.08
C ARG A 236 4.21 9.44 16.39
N ILE A 237 5.02 9.64 15.35
CA ILE A 237 5.00 10.89 14.55
C ILE A 237 3.63 11.08 13.89
N VAL A 238 3.07 10.01 13.30
CA VAL A 238 1.72 10.04 12.70
C VAL A 238 0.67 10.42 13.75
N LEU A 239 0.73 9.85 14.95
CA LEU A 239 -0.20 10.17 16.05
C LEU A 239 -0.07 11.63 16.51
N ILE A 240 1.16 12.13 16.67
CA ILE A 240 1.43 13.52 17.07
C ILE A 240 0.81 14.48 16.06
N GLN A 241 1.06 14.27 14.76
CA GLN A 241 0.51 15.10 13.70
C GLN A 241 -1.03 15.06 13.67
N ALA A 242 -1.62 13.87 13.83
CA ALA A 242 -3.06 13.68 13.87
C ALA A 242 -3.69 14.39 15.06
N TYR A 243 -3.09 14.26 16.25
CA TYR A 243 -3.57 14.89 17.47
C TYR A 243 -3.46 16.41 17.41
N ASP A 244 -2.36 16.95 16.90
CA ASP A 244 -2.19 18.40 16.71
C ASP A 244 -3.24 18.97 15.74
N ARG A 245 -3.54 18.24 14.66
CA ARG A 245 -4.60 18.62 13.72
C ARG A 245 -5.98 18.60 14.39
N LEU A 246 -6.26 17.57 15.18
CA LEU A 246 -7.53 17.41 15.88
C LEU A 246 -7.73 18.50 16.94
N ARG A 247 -6.70 18.82 17.73
CA ARG A 247 -6.76 19.89 18.74
C ARG A 247 -7.11 21.25 18.14
N LYS A 248 -6.52 21.58 16.99
CA LYS A 248 -6.85 22.82 16.26
C LYS A 248 -8.30 22.83 15.79
N GLU A 249 -8.83 21.69 15.34
CA GLU A 249 -10.23 21.57 14.90
C GLU A 249 -11.20 21.78 16.07
N LEU A 250 -10.95 21.12 17.20
CA LEU A 250 -11.80 21.22 18.38
C LEU A 250 -11.80 22.64 18.97
N ALA A 251 -10.66 23.32 18.96
CA ALA A 251 -10.57 24.72 19.40
C ALA A 251 -11.46 25.65 18.55
N ILE A 252 -11.42 25.51 17.21
CA ILE A 252 -12.25 26.31 16.29
C ILE A 252 -13.75 26.04 16.53
N ILE A 253 -14.12 24.78 16.81
CA ILE A 253 -15.52 24.43 17.08
C ILE A 253 -16.01 25.05 18.39
N ASP A 254 -15.19 25.00 19.44
CA ASP A 254 -15.52 25.60 20.74
C ASP A 254 -15.65 27.13 20.64
N GLU A 255 -14.78 27.81 19.88
CA GLU A 255 -14.88 29.25 19.60
C GLU A 255 -16.19 29.61 18.87
N LYS A 256 -16.55 28.86 17.83
CA LYS A 256 -17.80 29.09 17.08
C LYS A 256 -19.04 28.90 17.94
N ARG A 257 -19.04 27.88 18.80
CA ARG A 257 -20.15 27.61 19.74
C ARG A 257 -20.30 28.74 20.76
N ALA A 258 -19.19 29.25 21.28
CA ALA A 258 -19.19 30.39 22.20
C ALA A 258 -19.77 31.65 21.56
N CYS A 259 -19.41 31.96 20.29
CA CYS A 259 -20.00 33.08 19.56
C CYS A 259 -21.50 32.93 19.29
N SER A 260 -21.98 31.70 19.02
CA SER A 260 -23.40 31.46 18.75
C SER A 260 -24.29 31.44 20.00
N ALA A 261 -23.72 31.19 21.18
CA ALA A 261 -24.46 31.14 22.45
C ALA A 261 -24.54 32.51 23.17
N GLY A 262 -23.83 33.52 22.67
CA GLY A 262 -23.82 34.89 23.19
C GLY A 262 -24.73 35.87 22.43
N VAL A 263 -25.68 35.36 21.64
CA VAL A 263 -26.69 36.14 20.89
C VAL A 263 -28.09 35.81 21.41
#